data_AF-A0A661MXM8-F1
#
_entry.id   AF-A0A661MXM8-F1
#
_cell.length_a   1.000
_cell.length_b   1.000
_cell.length_c   1.000
_cell.angle_alpha   90.00
_cell.angle_beta   90.00
_cell.angle_gamma   90.00
#
_symmetry.space_group_name_H-M   'P 1'
#
loop_
_entity.id
_entity.type
_entity.pdbx_description
1 polymer ?
#
loop_
_entity_poly.entity_id
_entity_poly.type
_entity_poly.pdbx_seq_one_letter_code
_entity_poly.pdbx_strand_id
1 'polypeptide(L)'
;MRVVRAVFYVEVITNLGSAIFALLFPAAFLGQFTSEPLPVAAVEFGRWYAVLLVVLSLVLWVALREGTDRFLRPVIAAYFLGDALQVAVAIRLGLATGAFTFAIHAAMWTSVLYACARIYYLVGSRPR
;
A
#
# COMPACT_ATOMS: atom_id res chain seq x y z
N MET A 1 -3.86 -17.25 12.28
CA MET A 1 -3.62 -15.82 12.63
C MET A 1 -2.16 -15.40 12.57
N ARG A 2 -1.19 -16.13 13.16
CA ARG A 2 0.24 -15.74 13.14
C ARG A 2 0.80 -15.52 11.74
N VAL A 3 0.53 -16.44 10.80
CA VAL A 3 0.97 -16.33 9.40
C VAL A 3 0.45 -15.06 8.72
N VAL A 4 -0.82 -14.73 8.91
CA VAL A 4 -1.43 -13.53 8.31
C VAL A 4 -0.89 -12.24 8.93
N ARG A 5 -0.59 -12.23 10.23
CA ARG A 5 0.12 -11.10 10.84
C ARG A 5 1.53 -10.92 10.28
N ALA A 6 2.22 -12.01 9.93
CA ALA A 6 3.54 -11.92 9.27
C ALA A 6 3.44 -11.24 7.90
N VAL A 7 2.36 -11.47 7.14
CA VAL A 7 2.10 -10.77 5.87
C VAL A 7 2.03 -9.25 6.10
N PHE A 8 1.32 -8.80 7.15
CA PHE A 8 1.24 -7.37 7.46
C PHE A 8 2.58 -6.77 7.93
N TYR A 9 3.44 -7.54 8.59
CA TYR A 9 4.81 -7.08 8.87
C TYR A 9 5.65 -6.91 7.60
N VAL A 10 5.51 -7.83 6.63
CA VAL A 10 6.16 -7.69 5.31
C VAL A 10 5.64 -6.45 4.58
N GLU A 11 4.34 -6.18 4.68
CA GLU A 11 3.74 -4.99 4.11
C GLU A 11 4.32 -3.70 4.71
N VAL A 12 4.49 -3.62 6.04
CA VAL A 12 5.14 -2.47 6.69
C VAL A 12 6.52 -2.22 6.05
N ILE A 13 7.33 -3.26 5.89
CA ILE A 13 8.67 -3.15 5.31
C ILE A 13 8.59 -2.67 3.85
N THR A 14 7.66 -3.24 3.08
CA THR A 14 7.49 -2.93 1.65
C THR A 14 7.01 -1.49 1.44
N ASN A 15 6.07 -1.03 2.28
CA ASN A 15 5.55 0.33 2.25
C ASN A 15 6.63 1.33 2.67
N LEU A 16 7.42 1.03 3.70
CA LEU A 16 8.56 1.88 4.10
C LEU A 16 9.63 1.94 3.02
N GLY A 17 9.96 0.83 2.38
CA GLY A 17 10.90 0.80 1.24
C GLY A 17 10.40 1.67 0.08
N SER A 18 9.12 1.53 -0.27
CA SER A 18 8.47 2.34 -1.32
C SER A 18 8.44 3.83 -0.94
N ALA A 19 8.14 4.15 0.31
CA ALA A 19 8.12 5.51 0.81
C ALA A 19 9.51 6.16 0.78
N ILE A 20 10.55 5.45 1.22
CA ILE A 20 11.93 5.95 1.15
C ILE A 20 12.34 6.23 -0.29
N PHE A 21 12.04 5.31 -1.21
CA PHE A 21 12.36 5.49 -2.62
C PHE A 21 11.60 6.66 -3.24
N ALA A 22 10.31 6.82 -2.93
CA ALA A 22 9.49 7.94 -3.38
C ALA A 22 9.86 9.29 -2.73
N LEU A 23 10.39 9.32 -1.51
CA LEU A 23 10.87 10.55 -0.86
C LEU A 23 12.19 11.06 -1.46
N LEU A 24 13.14 10.14 -1.66
CA LEU A 24 14.50 10.49 -2.09
C LEU A 24 14.61 10.61 -3.61
N PHE A 25 13.82 9.82 -4.35
CA PHE A 25 13.88 9.71 -5.81
C PHE A 25 12.47 9.70 -6.44
N PRO A 26 11.61 10.71 -6.16
CA PRO A 26 10.20 10.72 -6.57
C PRO A 26 9.99 10.57 -8.08
N ALA A 27 10.81 11.24 -8.90
CA ALA A 27 10.70 11.16 -10.36
C ALA A 27 11.01 9.75 -10.88
N ALA A 28 12.03 9.08 -10.32
CA ALA A 28 12.37 7.72 -10.70
C ALA A 28 11.32 6.72 -10.23
N PHE A 29 10.76 6.90 -9.03
CA PHE A 29 9.66 6.10 -8.51
C PHE A 29 8.41 6.20 -9.41
N LEU A 30 7.97 7.42 -9.74
CA LEU A 30 6.82 7.64 -10.61
C LEU A 30 7.08 7.18 -12.06
N GLY A 31 8.32 7.30 -12.54
CA GLY A 31 8.74 6.83 -13.86
C GLY A 31 8.63 5.31 -14.05
N GLN A 32 8.43 4.53 -12.97
CA GLN A 32 8.14 3.11 -13.10
C GLN A 32 6.70 2.84 -13.60
N PHE A 33 5.81 3.81 -13.42
CA PHE A 33 4.39 3.69 -13.77
C PHE A 33 4.06 4.27 -15.15
N THR A 34 4.87 5.20 -15.65
CA THR A 34 4.65 5.86 -16.94
C THR A 34 5.96 6.30 -17.60
N SER A 35 6.00 6.26 -18.93
CA SER A 35 7.09 6.82 -19.74
C SER A 35 6.86 8.29 -20.11
N GLU A 36 5.68 8.83 -19.81
CA GLU A 36 5.34 10.21 -20.11
C GLU A 36 6.14 11.19 -19.23
N PRO A 37 6.50 12.38 -19.75
CA PRO A 37 7.12 13.43 -18.95
C PRO A 37 6.27 13.80 -17.73
N LEU A 38 6.87 13.82 -16.56
CA LEU A 38 6.16 14.13 -15.31
C LEU A 38 6.20 15.63 -15.02
N PRO A 39 5.05 16.30 -14.82
CA PRO A 39 5.03 17.68 -14.36
C PRO A 39 5.56 17.76 -12.92
N VAL A 40 6.19 18.89 -12.55
CA VAL A 40 6.75 19.12 -11.21
C VAL A 40 5.74 18.84 -10.10
N ALA A 41 4.49 19.24 -10.30
CA ALA A 41 3.41 18.99 -9.35
C ALA A 41 3.22 17.48 -9.06
N ALA A 42 3.27 16.62 -10.08
CA ALA A 42 3.12 15.17 -9.89
C ALA A 42 4.29 14.60 -9.09
N VAL A 43 5.52 15.07 -9.37
CA VAL A 43 6.72 14.66 -8.63
C VAL A 43 6.61 15.03 -7.15
N GLU A 44 6.14 16.23 -6.83
CA GLU A 44 5.92 16.64 -5.45
C GLU A 44 4.77 15.85 -4.81
N PHE A 45 3.65 15.61 -5.50
CA PHE A 45 2.60 14.71 -4.99
C PHE A 45 3.13 13.31 -4.65
N GLY A 46 4.11 12.79 -5.42
CA GLY A 46 4.82 11.56 -5.09
C GLY A 46 5.53 11.61 -3.74
N ARG A 47 6.20 12.72 -3.41
CA ARG A 47 6.83 12.90 -2.08
C ARG A 47 5.78 13.00 -0.96
N TRP A 48 4.71 13.74 -1.18
CA TRP A 48 3.65 13.90 -0.18
C TRP A 48 2.93 12.57 0.09
N TYR A 49 2.67 11.78 -0.95
CA TYR A 49 2.20 10.41 -0.83
C TYR A 49 3.15 9.57 0.02
N ALA A 50 4.46 9.70 -0.19
CA ALA A 50 5.46 8.95 0.56
C ALA A 50 5.49 9.33 2.05
N VAL A 51 5.33 10.61 2.40
CA VAL A 51 5.18 11.05 3.81
C VAL A 51 4.00 10.34 4.48
N LEU A 52 2.84 10.31 3.80
CA LEU A 52 1.66 9.62 4.31
C LEU A 52 1.87 8.12 4.43
N LEU A 53 2.55 7.50 3.46
CA LEU A 53 2.86 6.08 3.46
C LEU A 53 3.75 5.69 4.65
N VAL A 54 4.70 6.53 5.05
CA VAL A 54 5.49 6.33 6.29
C VAL A 54 4.57 6.34 7.50
N VAL A 55 3.73 7.36 7.66
CA VAL A 55 2.83 7.51 8.81
C VAL A 55 1.87 6.32 8.92
N LEU A 56 1.24 5.94 7.80
CA LEU A 56 0.35 4.79 7.75
C LEU A 56 1.09 3.51 8.14
N SER A 57 2.30 3.29 7.60
CA SER A 57 3.11 2.10 7.89
C SER A 57 3.46 2.01 9.38
N LEU A 58 3.75 3.14 10.02
CA LEU A 58 3.99 3.20 11.46
C LEU A 58 2.72 2.88 12.26
N VAL A 59 1.56 3.38 11.86
CA VAL A 59 0.26 3.03 12.50
C VAL A 59 0.01 1.52 12.43
N LEU A 60 0.23 0.91 11.26
CA LEU A 60 0.09 -0.54 11.09
C LEU A 60 1.09 -1.30 11.97
N TRP A 61 2.35 -0.87 11.99
CA TRP A 61 3.39 -1.49 12.82
C TRP A 61 3.04 -1.43 14.31
N VAL A 62 2.61 -0.28 14.82
CA VAL A 62 2.22 -0.11 16.23
C VAL A 62 1.03 -1.02 16.56
N ALA A 63 -0.01 -1.04 15.71
CA ALA A 63 -1.18 -1.89 15.91
C ALA A 63 -0.81 -3.39 15.90
N LEU A 64 0.13 -3.80 15.05
CA LEU A 64 0.65 -5.18 15.01
C LEU A 64 1.44 -5.54 16.28
N ARG A 65 2.20 -4.60 16.84
CA ARG A 65 3.02 -4.80 18.04
C ARG A 65 2.22 -4.85 19.32
N GLU A 66 1.16 -4.07 19.43
CA GLU A 66 0.24 -4.14 20.58
C GLU A 66 -0.41 -5.52 20.69
N GLY A 67 -0.63 -6.17 19.54
CA GLY A 67 -0.95 -7.59 19.48
C GLY A 67 -2.40 -7.94 19.84
N THR A 68 -3.20 -6.98 20.28
CA THR A 68 -4.63 -7.17 20.54
C THR A 68 -5.47 -6.90 19.29
N ASP A 69 -6.51 -7.71 19.08
CA ASP A 69 -7.36 -7.58 17.88
C ASP A 69 -8.22 -6.30 17.92
N ARG A 70 -8.45 -5.73 19.10
CA ARG A 70 -9.25 -4.50 19.30
C ARG A 70 -8.65 -3.31 18.54
N PHE A 71 -7.33 -3.15 18.57
CA PHE A 71 -6.64 -2.06 17.88
C PHE A 71 -6.27 -2.42 16.44
N LEU A 72 -5.92 -3.68 16.19
CA LEU A 72 -5.50 -4.10 14.85
C LEU A 72 -6.67 -4.17 13.85
N ARG A 73 -7.87 -4.61 14.25
CA ARG A 73 -9.03 -4.73 13.35
C ARG A 73 -9.40 -3.42 12.62
N PRO A 74 -9.61 -2.28 13.28
CA PRO A 74 -9.98 -1.05 12.57
C PRO A 74 -8.88 -0.58 11.62
N VAL A 75 -7.60 -0.75 12.00
CA VAL A 75 -6.46 -0.43 11.12
C VAL A 75 -6.48 -1.33 9.88
N ILE A 76 -6.67 -2.64 10.05
CA ILE A 76 -6.77 -3.59 8.92
C ILE A 76 -7.98 -3.27 8.03
N ALA A 77 -9.12 -2.89 8.59
CA ALA A 77 -10.29 -2.49 7.82
C ALA A 77 -10.04 -1.21 6.98
N ALA A 78 -9.36 -0.21 7.56
CA ALA A 78 -8.99 1.01 6.85
C ALA A 78 -8.01 0.72 5.69
N TYR A 79 -7.02 -0.13 5.94
CA TYR A 79 -6.10 -0.55 4.89
C TYR A 79 -6.75 -1.39 3.79
N PHE A 80 -7.76 -2.20 4.12
CA PHE A 80 -8.53 -2.94 3.12
C PHE A 80 -9.23 -2.00 2.13
N LEU A 81 -9.78 -0.89 2.62
CA LEU A 81 -10.29 0.18 1.76
C LEU A 81 -9.17 0.76 0.88
N GLY A 82 -7.99 0.96 1.46
CA GLY A 82 -6.78 1.36 0.74
C GLY A 82 -6.43 0.43 -0.42
N ASP A 83 -6.48 -0.89 -0.22
CA ASP A 83 -6.21 -1.87 -1.29
C ASP A 83 -7.21 -1.73 -2.44
N ALA A 84 -8.50 -1.61 -2.13
CA ALA A 84 -9.55 -1.48 -3.14
C ALA A 84 -9.34 -0.21 -3.98
N LEU A 85 -9.01 0.91 -3.32
CA LEU A 85 -8.67 2.16 -4.00
C LEU A 85 -7.39 2.02 -4.84
N GLN A 86 -6.36 1.37 -4.32
CA GLN A 86 -5.09 1.20 -5.03
C GLN A 86 -5.25 0.33 -6.29
N VAL A 87 -6.04 -0.76 -6.21
CA VAL A 87 -6.38 -1.58 -7.38
C VAL A 87 -7.16 -0.75 -8.42
N ALA A 88 -8.17 0.01 -7.98
CA ALA A 88 -8.95 0.86 -8.89
C ALA A 88 -8.08 1.91 -9.59
N VAL A 89 -7.19 2.57 -8.84
CA VAL A 89 -6.23 3.55 -9.39
C VAL A 89 -5.23 2.89 -10.34
N ALA A 90 -4.70 1.71 -10.02
CA ALA A 90 -3.77 0.98 -10.88
C ALA A 90 -4.42 0.60 -12.22
N ILE A 91 -5.66 0.10 -12.20
CA ILE A 91 -6.43 -0.19 -13.42
C ILE A 91 -6.67 1.09 -14.21
N ARG A 92 -7.12 2.17 -13.55
CA ARG A 92 -7.39 3.45 -14.21
C ARG A 92 -6.14 4.00 -14.88
N LEU A 93 -4.99 3.90 -14.21
CA LEU A 93 -3.71 4.35 -14.74
C LEU A 93 -3.27 3.53 -15.94
N GLY A 94 -3.30 2.19 -15.85
CA GLY A 94 -2.92 1.31 -16.96
C GLY A 94 -3.80 1.52 -18.20
N LEU A 95 -5.09 1.79 -18.01
CA LEU A 95 -5.99 2.16 -19.10
C LEU A 95 -5.68 3.56 -19.67
N ALA A 96 -5.31 4.52 -18.83
CA ALA A 96 -5.01 5.89 -19.26
C ALA A 96 -3.69 6.00 -20.02
N THR A 97 -2.66 5.23 -19.63
CA THR A 97 -1.36 5.16 -20.31
C THR A 97 -1.37 4.20 -21.50
N GLY A 98 -2.42 3.39 -21.67
CA GLY A 98 -2.49 2.34 -22.68
C GLY A 98 -1.51 1.18 -22.43
N ALA A 99 -0.84 1.15 -21.27
CA ALA A 99 0.17 0.16 -20.93
C ALA A 99 0.16 -0.15 -19.43
N PHE A 100 0.12 -1.44 -19.12
CA PHE A 100 0.30 -1.92 -17.74
C PHE A 100 1.77 -2.25 -17.53
N THR A 101 2.54 -1.28 -17.02
CA THR A 101 3.95 -1.49 -16.69
C THR A 101 4.09 -2.58 -15.62
N PHE A 102 5.33 -3.08 -15.43
CA PHE A 102 5.61 -3.99 -14.33
C PHE A 102 5.19 -3.40 -12.96
N ALA A 103 5.43 -2.11 -12.73
CA ALA A 103 5.05 -1.46 -11.48
C ALA A 103 3.53 -1.41 -11.26
N ILE A 104 2.75 -1.17 -12.32
CA ILE A 104 1.27 -1.21 -12.25
C ILE A 104 0.81 -2.62 -11.87
N HIS A 105 1.35 -3.66 -12.53
CA HIS A 105 1.03 -5.05 -12.18
C HIS A 105 1.44 -5.39 -10.75
N ALA A 106 2.65 -5.02 -10.35
CA ALA A 106 3.17 -5.28 -9.02
C ALA A 106 2.30 -4.61 -7.95
N ALA A 107 1.95 -3.34 -8.12
CA ALA A 107 1.06 -2.62 -7.20
C ALA A 107 -0.33 -3.27 -7.13
N MET A 108 -0.92 -3.61 -8.27
CA MET A 108 -2.24 -4.24 -8.33
C MET A 108 -2.26 -5.61 -7.65
N TRP A 109 -1.33 -6.50 -8.00
CA TRP A 109 -1.32 -7.86 -7.46
C TRP A 109 -0.91 -7.93 -5.99
N THR A 110 -0.01 -7.05 -5.55
CA THR A 110 0.32 -6.95 -4.11
C THR A 110 -0.87 -6.43 -3.31
N SER A 111 -1.60 -5.42 -3.79
CA SER A 111 -2.85 -4.97 -3.16
C SER A 111 -3.93 -6.06 -3.12
N VAL A 112 -4.09 -6.85 -4.19
CA VAL A 112 -5.03 -7.98 -4.18
C VAL A 112 -4.62 -9.03 -3.14
N LEU A 113 -3.33 -9.38 -3.07
CA LEU A 113 -2.82 -10.32 -2.07
C LEU A 113 -3.08 -9.83 -0.65
N TYR A 114 -2.78 -8.56 -0.37
CA TYR A 114 -3.04 -7.99 0.94
C TYR A 114 -4.53 -7.90 1.24
N ALA A 115 -5.37 -7.50 0.29
CA ALA A 115 -6.83 -7.50 0.44
C ALA A 115 -7.37 -8.87 0.86
N CYS A 116 -6.91 -9.95 0.21
CA CYS A 116 -7.25 -11.32 0.59
C CYS A 116 -6.80 -11.66 2.02
N ALA A 117 -5.57 -11.30 2.39
CA ALA A 117 -5.04 -11.51 3.74
C ALA A 117 -5.87 -10.76 4.80
N ARG A 118 -6.32 -9.55 4.49
CA ARG A 118 -7.18 -8.73 5.35
C ARG A 118 -8.57 -9.31 5.51
N ILE A 119 -9.22 -9.75 4.44
CA ILE A 119 -10.53 -10.42 4.51
C ILE A 119 -10.42 -11.64 5.43
N TYR A 120 -9.40 -12.49 5.21
CA TYR A 120 -9.17 -13.66 6.06
C TYR A 120 -8.95 -13.27 7.53
N TYR A 121 -8.20 -12.21 7.81
CA TYR A 121 -7.99 -11.70 9.16
C TYR A 121 -9.29 -11.17 9.80
N LEU A 122 -10.05 -10.35 9.09
CA LEU A 122 -11.25 -9.69 9.62
C LEU A 122 -12.40 -10.67 9.89
N VAL A 123 -12.56 -11.68 9.02
CA VAL A 123 -13.52 -12.77 9.19
C VAL A 123 -13.08 -13.74 10.31
N GLY A 124 -11.78 -14.05 10.37
CA GLY A 124 -11.23 -15.03 11.31
C GLY A 124 -11.03 -14.50 12.74
N SER A 125 -10.79 -13.19 12.90
CA SER A 125 -10.75 -12.56 14.22
C SER A 125 -12.19 -12.43 14.73
N ARG A 126 -12.43 -12.75 16.01
CA ARG A 126 -13.72 -12.46 16.67
C ARG A 126 -13.55 -11.19 17.51
N PRO A 127 -14.50 -10.24 17.50
CA PRO A 127 -14.50 -9.20 18.51
C PRO A 127 -14.70 -9.88 19.86
N ARG A 128 -13.69 -9.80 20.73
CA ARG A 128 -13.82 -10.15 22.14
C ARG A 128 -14.11 -8.86 22.91
#